data_AF-A0A914AZ75-F1
#
_entry.id   AF-A0A914AZ75-F1
#
_cell.length_a   1.000
_cell.length_b   1.000
_cell.length_c   1.000
_cell.angle_alpha   90.00
_cell.angle_beta   90.00
_cell.angle_gamma   90.00
#
_symmetry.space_group_name_H-M   'P 1'
#
loop_
_entity.id
_entity.type
_entity.pdbx_description
1 polymer ?
#
loop_
_entity_poly.entity_id
_entity_poly.type
_entity_poly.pdbx_seq_one_letter_code
_entity_poly.pdbx_strand_id
1 'polypeptide(L)'
;MSVTCTLQSHSQSQCQNHSTNTVKKFRNYEHEKVQTMAGSRMNKRLFVILLIFLVICCLGWVRLLFILTSYDLEPRHVPVSQLVAFSTRVDHDHDWYHSVCFRGIEHELSISTLDDFIEKWAVAYTNTECSDMYNTFSSIYSVSRRSGQLIIPETFQTKLLRWLGNDEELLKEAKLQFITSIYNKYTHEHTLLNPLRAKRPGVNDLEDIDEYMEDLVKKSEKNCDFCDYKYKTAEDTFGRIESDLSATAANAFKMDGFHALVILKNQHDPRLITEELFLDAMHVSMKWFMKVYDTDKQYRYPHMIWDSLPKASASQIHPHAQITLSPVRHYGGIEHFRKAAIKYGRENHGKNYFTDLIKIHNALGLTVTLGNASALAYLTPKKDNDVMILSKTPCQDFFRLVYYTLRAFMDLKLYAWSMAMFLPKLEPYSTPDYDDIPAIARIVTRGPPSSSRSDVGAMELFSINNVNVDPFAVVQTLKDSVEKLGYPHSALQDAQAQKQALQQQILELQQKQLELDKQVQQQEQQAPIQQQQQPQQQPLQLQQLQQDGREGPRIQAADAIVAQDAPEDGKRKPEGNGVAADEMKNLS
;
A
#
# COMPACT_ATOMS: atom_id res chain seq x y z
N MET A 1 -8.01 21.65 -64.85
CA MET A 1 -9.21 22.18 -65.53
C MET A 1 -10.13 22.73 -64.44
N SER A 2 -10.64 23.95 -64.47
CA SER A 2 -10.39 25.14 -65.32
C SER A 2 -10.76 26.39 -64.48
N VAL A 3 -10.05 27.53 -64.56
CA VAL A 3 -10.36 28.72 -65.41
C VAL A 3 -11.85 29.11 -65.30
N THR A 4 -12.25 30.34 -64.91
CA THR A 4 -11.81 31.65 -65.44
C THR A 4 -12.09 32.83 -64.47
N CYS A 5 -11.46 33.99 -64.72
CA CYS A 5 -11.91 35.30 -64.23
C CYS A 5 -12.67 36.07 -65.33
N THR A 6 -13.75 36.78 -64.99
CA THR A 6 -14.20 38.03 -65.65
C THR A 6 -15.18 38.73 -64.70
N LEU A 7 -15.09 40.01 -64.33
CA LEU A 7 -15.02 41.27 -65.11
C LEU A 7 -16.19 41.48 -66.08
N GLN A 8 -17.16 42.31 -65.68
CA GLN A 8 -17.82 43.25 -66.59
C GLN A 8 -18.41 44.46 -65.86
N SER A 9 -18.70 45.52 -66.61
CA SER A 9 -18.94 46.88 -66.10
C SER A 9 -20.11 47.57 -66.79
N HIS A 10 -20.97 48.27 -66.03
CA HIS A 10 -21.93 49.28 -66.52
C HIS A 10 -22.42 50.13 -65.32
N SER A 11 -22.97 51.35 -65.46
CA SER A 11 -22.57 52.55 -66.24
C SER A 11 -23.61 53.67 -65.98
N GLN A 12 -23.19 54.94 -65.94
CA GLN A 12 -24.06 56.15 -65.99
C GLN A 12 -25.03 56.38 -64.79
N SER A 13 -25.62 57.57 -64.54
CA SER A 13 -25.16 58.97 -64.70
C SER A 13 -26.20 59.98 -64.11
N GLN A 14 -25.75 61.03 -63.41
CA GLN A 14 -26.38 62.37 -63.22
C GLN A 14 -25.38 63.21 -62.38
N CYS A 15 -25.02 64.48 -62.69
CA CYS A 15 -25.80 65.74 -62.71
C CYS A 15 -26.32 66.16 -61.31
N GLN A 16 -26.13 67.40 -60.82
CA GLN A 16 -25.50 68.61 -61.42
C GLN A 16 -25.07 69.65 -60.35
N ASN A 17 -24.10 70.51 -60.70
CA ASN A 17 -23.87 71.91 -60.28
C ASN A 17 -24.06 72.39 -58.82
N HIS A 18 -22.99 72.97 -58.25
CA HIS A 18 -23.00 74.36 -57.75
C HIS A 18 -21.60 75.00 -57.84
N SER A 19 -21.50 76.33 -57.62
CA SER A 19 -20.52 77.18 -58.33
C SER A 19 -19.57 78.02 -57.45
N THR A 20 -18.28 78.03 -57.84
CA THR A 20 -17.32 79.16 -57.87
C THR A 20 -17.14 80.08 -56.65
N ASN A 21 -15.89 80.25 -56.18
CA ASN A 21 -15.36 81.61 -55.94
C ASN A 21 -13.80 81.77 -55.98
N THR A 22 -13.32 82.11 -57.17
CA THR A 22 -12.30 83.13 -57.51
C THR A 22 -11.11 83.46 -56.57
N VAL A 23 -9.95 82.89 -56.91
CA VAL A 23 -8.59 83.49 -57.00
C VAL A 23 -8.36 84.92 -56.46
N LYS A 24 -7.42 85.09 -55.51
CA LYS A 24 -6.55 86.30 -55.39
C LYS A 24 -5.39 86.15 -54.38
N LYS A 25 -4.13 86.00 -54.87
CA LYS A 25 -2.86 86.63 -54.38
C LYS A 25 -1.61 85.90 -54.92
N PHE A 26 -1.04 86.42 -56.01
CA PHE A 26 0.35 86.20 -56.39
C PHE A 26 1.16 87.49 -56.11
N ARG A 27 1.74 87.59 -54.91
CA ARG A 27 2.79 88.56 -54.51
C ARG A 27 3.19 88.27 -53.06
N ASN A 28 4.44 87.84 -52.87
CA ASN A 28 5.27 87.82 -51.63
C ASN A 28 6.26 86.64 -51.73
N TYR A 29 7.26 86.71 -52.62
CA TYR A 29 8.16 85.59 -52.89
C TYR A 29 9.63 86.01 -53.11
N GLU A 30 10.15 86.91 -52.27
CA GLU A 30 11.57 87.30 -52.37
C GLU A 30 12.28 87.77 -51.08
N HIS A 31 11.62 87.77 -49.91
CA HIS A 31 12.24 88.22 -48.65
C HIS A 31 12.73 87.09 -47.70
N GLU A 32 12.46 85.82 -48.02
CA GLU A 32 12.60 84.69 -47.09
C GLU A 32 13.86 83.83 -47.33
N LYS A 33 15.04 84.46 -47.44
CA LYS A 33 16.30 83.73 -47.76
C LYS A 33 17.48 83.93 -46.82
N VAL A 34 17.35 84.72 -45.74
CA VAL A 34 18.48 85.09 -44.87
C VAL A 34 18.46 84.41 -43.47
N GLN A 35 17.31 83.97 -42.97
CA GLN A 35 17.21 83.38 -41.61
C GLN A 35 17.48 81.86 -41.53
N THR A 36 17.57 81.15 -42.65
CA THR A 36 17.49 79.66 -42.67
C THR A 36 18.75 78.92 -42.21
N MET A 37 19.92 79.57 -42.12
CA MET A 37 21.18 78.88 -41.79
C MET A 37 21.38 78.56 -40.29
N ALA A 38 20.70 79.27 -39.38
CA ALA A 38 20.90 79.08 -37.93
C ALA A 38 20.27 77.78 -37.39
N GLY A 39 19.03 77.47 -37.79
CA GLY A 39 18.28 76.32 -37.27
C GLY A 39 18.90 74.95 -37.61
N SER A 40 19.66 74.87 -38.71
CA SER A 40 20.27 73.62 -39.20
C SER A 40 21.18 72.94 -38.16
N ARG A 41 21.98 73.71 -37.41
CA ARG A 41 22.90 73.15 -36.39
C ARG A 41 22.18 72.74 -35.10
N MET A 42 21.13 73.46 -34.72
CA MET A 42 20.36 73.15 -33.51
C MET A 42 19.54 71.87 -33.68
N ASN A 43 18.88 71.71 -34.83
CA ASN A 43 18.08 70.52 -35.14
C ASN A 43 18.95 69.24 -35.19
N LYS A 44 20.19 69.31 -35.70
CA LYS A 44 21.13 68.18 -35.67
C LYS A 44 21.54 67.76 -34.25
N ARG A 45 21.74 68.71 -33.33
CA ARG A 45 22.02 68.39 -31.91
C ARG A 45 20.81 67.76 -31.22
N LEU A 46 19.62 68.31 -31.43
CA LEU A 46 18.37 67.73 -30.94
C LEU A 46 18.17 66.29 -31.46
N PHE A 47 18.39 66.05 -32.75
CA PHE A 47 18.26 64.72 -33.34
C PHE A 47 19.23 63.70 -32.73
N VAL A 48 20.49 64.08 -32.47
CA VAL A 48 21.46 63.21 -31.79
C VAL A 48 21.06 62.91 -30.35
N ILE A 49 20.59 63.90 -29.59
CA ILE A 49 20.09 63.70 -28.21
C ILE A 49 18.88 62.75 -28.21
N LEU A 50 17.95 62.94 -29.15
CA LEU A 50 16.74 62.12 -29.28
C LEU A 50 17.09 60.68 -29.70
N LEU A 51 18.07 60.49 -30.58
CA LEU A 51 18.61 59.18 -30.94
C LEU A 51 19.27 58.48 -29.74
N ILE A 52 20.09 59.19 -28.95
CA ILE A 52 20.72 58.66 -27.74
C ILE A 52 19.64 58.24 -26.72
N PHE A 53 18.61 59.07 -26.51
CA PHE A 53 17.50 58.74 -25.63
C PHE A 53 16.74 57.49 -26.11
N LEU A 54 16.48 57.37 -27.43
CA LEU A 54 15.81 56.21 -28.02
C LEU A 54 16.65 54.93 -27.86
N VAL A 55 17.98 55.01 -28.05
CA VAL A 55 18.90 53.89 -27.78
C VAL A 55 18.90 53.51 -26.29
N ILE A 56 18.92 54.47 -25.37
CA ILE A 56 18.83 54.21 -23.92
C ILE A 56 17.49 53.55 -23.55
N CYS A 57 16.37 54.01 -24.13
CA CYS A 57 15.07 53.36 -23.97
C CYS A 57 15.05 51.94 -24.54
N CYS A 58 15.61 51.70 -25.72
CA CYS A 58 15.73 50.35 -26.29
C CYS A 58 16.60 49.43 -25.43
N LEU A 59 17.74 49.90 -24.92
CA LEU A 59 18.57 49.14 -23.98
C LEU A 59 17.84 48.88 -22.64
N GLY A 60 17.04 49.83 -22.16
CA GLY A 60 16.17 49.67 -21.01
C GLY A 60 15.10 48.59 -21.23
N TRP A 61 14.42 48.61 -22.38
CA TRP A 61 13.44 47.59 -22.76
C TRP A 61 14.08 46.21 -22.99
N VAL A 62 15.23 46.12 -23.66
CA VAL A 62 15.97 44.86 -23.81
C VAL A 62 16.40 44.32 -22.45
N ARG A 63 16.87 45.17 -21.53
CA ARG A 63 17.24 44.76 -20.17
C ARG A 63 16.02 44.31 -19.34
N LEU A 64 14.90 45.02 -19.43
CA LEU A 64 13.65 44.65 -18.76
C LEU A 64 13.11 43.32 -19.30
N LEU A 65 13.13 43.14 -20.63
CA LEU A 65 12.71 41.89 -21.27
C LEU A 65 13.66 40.75 -20.89
N PHE A 66 14.97 40.98 -20.86
CA PHE A 66 15.93 40.02 -20.32
C PHE A 66 15.58 39.61 -18.89
N ILE A 67 15.36 40.57 -17.99
CA ILE A 67 14.97 40.32 -16.59
C ILE A 67 13.67 39.51 -16.52
N LEU A 68 12.65 39.83 -17.33
CA LEU A 68 11.39 39.10 -17.38
C LEU A 68 11.53 37.68 -17.96
N THR A 69 12.55 37.42 -18.79
CA THR A 69 12.88 36.08 -19.32
C THR A 69 13.93 35.32 -18.51
N SER A 70 14.64 35.98 -17.59
CA SER A 70 15.72 35.41 -16.77
C SER A 70 15.41 35.37 -15.28
N TYR A 71 14.22 35.84 -14.88
CA TYR A 71 13.56 35.35 -13.68
C TYR A 71 12.99 33.98 -14.01
N ASP A 72 13.54 32.92 -13.43
CA ASP A 72 12.87 31.63 -13.41
C ASP A 72 11.48 31.81 -12.77
N LEU A 73 10.45 31.54 -13.56
CA LEU A 73 9.07 31.40 -13.09
C LEU A 73 8.81 30.00 -12.54
N GLU A 74 9.81 29.12 -12.54
CA GLU A 74 9.77 27.91 -11.71
C GLU A 74 9.72 28.34 -10.22
N PRO A 75 8.79 27.79 -9.41
CA PRO A 75 8.76 28.07 -7.99
C PRO A 75 10.08 27.61 -7.36
N ARG A 76 10.56 28.32 -6.33
CA ARG A 76 11.79 27.95 -5.60
C ARG A 76 11.61 26.62 -4.89
N HIS A 77 11.90 25.53 -5.59
CA HIS A 77 11.84 24.19 -5.06
C HIS A 77 12.79 24.04 -3.88
N VAL A 78 12.27 23.50 -2.78
CA VAL A 78 13.07 23.15 -1.60
C VAL A 78 14.09 22.07 -2.01
N PRO A 79 15.38 22.16 -1.62
CA PRO A 79 16.35 21.10 -1.90
C PRO A 79 16.03 19.84 -1.06
N VAL A 80 16.45 18.67 -1.55
CA VAL A 80 16.13 17.37 -0.90
C VAL A 80 16.59 17.33 0.57
N SER A 81 17.70 17.99 0.90
CA SER A 81 18.24 18.11 2.27
C SER A 81 17.48 19.08 3.19
N GLN A 82 16.35 19.63 2.75
CA GLN A 82 15.44 20.49 3.53
C GLN A 82 14.00 19.94 3.54
N LEU A 83 13.80 18.71 3.05
CA LEU A 83 12.55 17.98 3.23
C LEU A 83 12.35 17.62 4.72
N VAL A 84 11.10 17.40 5.12
CA VAL A 84 10.70 17.02 6.48
C VAL A 84 10.63 15.49 6.58
N ALA A 85 11.09 14.93 7.71
CA ALA A 85 11.10 13.49 7.94
C ALA A 85 9.66 12.97 8.11
N PHE A 86 9.43 11.71 7.74
CA PHE A 86 8.14 11.07 7.95
C PHE A 86 7.76 10.99 9.44
N SER A 87 6.49 11.31 9.71
CA SER A 87 5.83 11.18 11.00
C SER A 87 4.39 10.72 10.82
N THR A 88 3.89 9.91 11.76
CA THR A 88 2.48 9.52 11.88
C THR A 88 1.63 10.53 12.67
N ARG A 89 2.24 11.59 13.22
CA ARG A 89 1.54 12.56 14.07
C ARG A 89 0.52 13.39 13.29
N VAL A 90 -0.72 13.30 13.74
CA VAL A 90 -1.80 14.26 13.46
C VAL A 90 -1.88 15.29 14.57
N ASP A 91 -2.45 16.47 14.30
CA ASP A 91 -2.53 17.58 15.26
C ASP A 91 -3.92 17.70 15.91
N HIS A 92 -4.97 17.33 15.16
CA HIS A 92 -6.35 17.16 15.61
C HIS A 92 -6.92 15.83 15.07
N ASP A 93 -7.96 15.29 15.70
CA ASP A 93 -8.68 14.09 15.26
C ASP A 93 -9.83 14.41 14.28
N HIS A 94 -10.49 13.36 13.76
CA HIS A 94 -11.63 13.52 12.85
C HIS A 94 -12.79 14.31 13.47
N ASP A 95 -13.11 14.06 14.74
CA ASP A 95 -14.26 14.66 15.41
C ASP A 95 -14.08 16.17 15.56
N TRP A 96 -12.85 16.64 15.74
CA TRP A 96 -12.48 18.05 15.63
C TRP A 96 -12.71 18.59 14.21
N TYR A 97 -12.19 17.93 13.16
CA TYR A 97 -12.39 18.38 11.77
C TYR A 97 -13.89 18.41 11.39
N HIS A 98 -14.66 17.42 11.83
CA HIS A 98 -16.10 17.36 11.65
C HIS A 98 -16.83 18.49 12.38
N SER A 99 -16.54 18.66 13.68
CA SER A 99 -17.18 19.67 14.53
C SER A 99 -16.69 21.12 14.33
N VAL A 100 -15.61 21.35 13.56
CA VAL A 100 -15.06 22.68 13.28
C VAL A 100 -15.12 23.04 11.81
N CYS A 101 -14.64 22.18 10.90
CA CYS A 101 -14.53 22.47 9.46
C CYS A 101 -15.74 22.03 8.64
N PHE A 102 -16.48 20.99 9.06
CA PHE A 102 -17.60 20.40 8.31
C PHE A 102 -18.99 20.73 8.89
N ARG A 103 -19.09 21.80 9.69
CA ARG A 103 -20.33 22.24 10.35
C ARG A 103 -21.49 22.41 9.35
N GLY A 104 -22.67 21.89 9.74
CA GLY A 104 -23.88 22.03 8.91
C GLY A 104 -23.92 21.07 7.72
N ILE A 105 -23.37 19.86 7.89
CA ILE A 105 -23.67 18.70 7.05
C ILE A 105 -24.41 17.69 7.94
N GLU A 106 -25.58 17.27 7.51
CA GLU A 106 -26.43 16.31 8.23
C GLU A 106 -26.31 14.87 7.68
N HIS A 107 -25.64 14.72 6.53
CA HIS A 107 -25.38 13.43 5.91
C HIS A 107 -24.07 12.83 6.40
N GLU A 108 -24.05 11.51 6.53
CA GLU A 108 -22.83 10.76 6.81
C GLU A 108 -21.80 10.94 5.69
N LEU A 109 -20.52 10.95 6.06
CA LEU A 109 -19.41 11.11 5.14
C LEU A 109 -19.18 9.79 4.38
N SER A 110 -19.45 9.79 3.08
CA SER A 110 -19.38 8.62 2.20
C SER A 110 -18.73 8.98 0.87
N ILE A 111 -18.40 7.99 0.03
CA ILE A 111 -17.86 8.26 -1.30
C ILE A 111 -18.87 8.95 -2.23
N SER A 112 -20.17 8.86 -1.93
CA SER A 112 -21.23 9.51 -2.69
C SER A 112 -21.52 10.94 -2.22
N THR A 113 -21.12 11.34 -1.01
CA THR A 113 -21.28 12.72 -0.45
C THR A 113 -19.97 13.52 -0.41
N LEU A 114 -18.82 12.89 -0.62
CA LEU A 114 -17.48 13.49 -0.43
C LEU A 114 -17.25 14.84 -1.13
N ASP A 115 -17.80 15.07 -2.33
CA ASP A 115 -17.66 16.36 -3.01
C ASP A 115 -18.47 17.49 -2.34
N ASP A 116 -19.63 17.20 -1.75
CA ASP A 116 -20.40 18.18 -0.96
C ASP A 116 -19.61 18.65 0.28
N PHE A 117 -18.87 17.73 0.90
CA PHE A 117 -17.93 18.03 1.99
C PHE A 117 -16.75 18.88 1.49
N ILE A 118 -16.18 18.57 0.32
CA ILE A 118 -15.04 19.30 -0.25
C ILE A 118 -15.43 20.73 -0.67
N GLU A 119 -16.62 20.95 -1.23
CA GLU A 119 -17.13 22.29 -1.54
C GLU A 119 -17.32 23.13 -0.26
N LYS A 120 -17.89 22.55 0.80
CA LYS A 120 -18.01 23.22 2.11
C LYS A 120 -16.65 23.47 2.77
N TRP A 121 -15.70 22.55 2.62
CA TRP A 121 -14.33 22.71 3.15
C TRP A 121 -13.59 23.85 2.45
N ALA A 122 -13.76 24.01 1.13
CA ALA A 122 -13.18 25.10 0.35
C ALA A 122 -13.57 26.50 0.84
N VAL A 123 -14.78 26.63 1.42
CA VAL A 123 -15.30 27.89 1.97
C VAL A 123 -15.17 28.01 3.49
N ALA A 124 -14.50 27.07 4.17
CA ALA A 124 -14.22 27.13 5.62
C ALA A 124 -13.07 28.09 6.00
N TYR A 125 -12.94 29.22 5.28
CA TYR A 125 -11.82 30.17 5.38
C TYR A 125 -11.76 30.96 6.70
N THR A 126 -12.75 30.82 7.57
CA THR A 126 -12.80 31.47 8.90
C THR A 126 -11.90 30.80 9.94
N ASN A 127 -11.42 29.58 9.67
CA ASN A 127 -10.42 28.88 10.47
C ASN A 127 -9.20 28.56 9.59
N THR A 128 -8.01 28.97 10.02
CA THR A 128 -6.76 28.78 9.28
C THR A 128 -6.36 27.31 9.15
N GLU A 129 -6.55 26.49 10.17
CA GLU A 129 -6.23 25.06 10.15
C GLU A 129 -7.18 24.28 9.22
N CYS A 130 -8.45 24.68 9.16
CA CYS A 130 -9.39 24.15 8.16
C CYS A 130 -8.93 24.49 6.74
N SER A 131 -8.52 25.74 6.49
CA SER A 131 -8.02 26.17 5.18
C SER A 131 -6.68 25.51 4.82
N ASP A 132 -5.73 25.41 5.75
CA ASP A 132 -4.43 24.76 5.52
C ASP A 132 -4.57 23.26 5.27
N MET A 133 -5.51 22.58 5.92
CA MET A 133 -5.80 21.19 5.62
C MET A 133 -6.56 21.02 4.30
N TYR A 134 -7.46 21.94 3.92
CA TYR A 134 -8.04 21.98 2.57
C TYR A 134 -6.98 22.21 1.48
N ASN A 135 -6.04 23.12 1.71
CA ASN A 135 -4.92 23.40 0.80
C ASN A 135 -4.01 22.17 0.68
N THR A 136 -3.78 21.46 1.80
CA THR A 136 -3.03 20.20 1.81
C THR A 136 -3.77 19.09 1.05
N PHE A 137 -5.07 18.89 1.30
CA PHE A 137 -5.94 17.98 0.56
C PHE A 137 -5.95 18.26 -0.95
N SER A 138 -6.26 19.50 -1.33
CA SER A 138 -6.37 19.92 -2.72
C SER A 138 -5.03 20.01 -3.44
N SER A 139 -3.89 20.07 -2.73
CA SER A 139 -2.57 19.87 -3.33
C SER A 139 -2.40 18.43 -3.85
N ILE A 140 -2.78 17.42 -3.06
CA ILE A 140 -2.60 15.99 -3.41
C ILE A 140 -3.73 15.47 -4.31
N TYR A 141 -4.98 15.82 -4.03
CA TYR A 141 -6.15 15.21 -4.68
C TYR A 141 -6.92 16.16 -5.61
N SER A 142 -7.60 15.56 -6.57
CA SER A 142 -8.74 16.14 -7.29
C SER A 142 -9.92 15.18 -7.18
N VAL A 143 -11.09 15.69 -6.80
CA VAL A 143 -12.34 14.91 -6.76
C VAL A 143 -13.33 15.53 -7.74
N SER A 144 -14.11 14.71 -8.42
CA SER A 144 -15.26 15.16 -9.21
C SER A 144 -16.36 14.09 -9.20
N ARG A 145 -17.57 14.43 -8.75
CA ARG A 145 -18.77 13.62 -8.96
C ARG A 145 -19.27 13.80 -10.40
N ARG A 146 -19.76 12.73 -11.01
CA ARG A 146 -20.36 12.72 -12.37
C ARG A 146 -21.65 11.90 -12.34
N SER A 147 -22.65 12.29 -13.12
CA SER A 147 -23.90 11.53 -13.22
C SER A 147 -23.98 10.70 -14.50
N GLY A 148 -24.56 9.50 -14.40
CA GLY A 148 -24.89 8.62 -15.52
C GLY A 148 -26.40 8.34 -15.54
N GLN A 149 -27.07 8.68 -16.64
CA GLN A 149 -28.51 8.53 -16.78
C GLN A 149 -28.87 7.31 -17.64
N LEU A 150 -29.83 6.50 -17.19
CA LEU A 150 -30.35 5.34 -17.93
C LEU A 150 -31.86 5.46 -18.19
N ILE A 151 -32.25 5.36 -19.46
CA ILE A 151 -33.64 5.08 -19.85
C ILE A 151 -33.80 3.56 -19.84
N ILE A 152 -34.64 3.06 -18.93
CA ILE A 152 -34.79 1.62 -18.66
C ILE A 152 -36.16 1.14 -19.18
N PRO A 153 -36.22 0.35 -20.27
CA PRO A 153 -37.48 -0.17 -20.79
C PRO A 153 -38.25 -0.98 -19.73
N GLU A 154 -39.57 -0.89 -19.70
CA GLU A 154 -40.44 -1.57 -18.73
C GLU A 154 -40.15 -3.09 -18.66
N THR A 155 -39.99 -3.71 -19.83
CA THR A 155 -39.62 -5.13 -20.00
C THR A 155 -38.29 -5.52 -19.36
N PHE A 156 -37.39 -4.56 -19.11
CA PHE A 156 -36.12 -4.76 -18.41
C PHE A 156 -36.17 -4.32 -16.95
N GLN A 157 -37.05 -3.37 -16.56
CA GLN A 157 -37.19 -2.93 -15.16
C GLN A 157 -37.47 -4.11 -14.22
N THR A 158 -38.38 -5.04 -14.56
CA THR A 158 -38.67 -6.24 -13.75
C THR A 158 -37.49 -7.23 -13.65
N LYS A 159 -36.47 -7.12 -14.51
CA LYS A 159 -35.25 -7.95 -14.44
C LYS A 159 -34.17 -7.25 -13.62
N LEU A 160 -33.97 -5.95 -13.83
CA LEU A 160 -33.03 -5.14 -13.08
C LEU A 160 -33.43 -5.03 -11.61
N LEU A 161 -34.71 -4.80 -11.31
CA LEU A 161 -35.23 -4.76 -9.93
C LEU A 161 -34.88 -6.04 -9.16
N ARG A 162 -35.02 -7.22 -9.80
CA ARG A 162 -34.61 -8.51 -9.22
C ARG A 162 -33.09 -8.63 -8.99
N TRP A 163 -32.26 -8.05 -9.86
CA TRP A 163 -30.81 -7.99 -9.64
C TRP A 163 -30.44 -7.08 -8.46
N LEU A 164 -31.24 -6.03 -8.22
CA LEU A 164 -31.10 -5.09 -7.11
C LEU A 164 -31.82 -5.57 -5.82
N GLY A 165 -32.08 -6.87 -5.67
CA GLY A 165 -32.72 -7.43 -4.47
C GLY A 165 -34.22 -7.13 -4.31
N ASN A 166 -34.86 -6.58 -5.35
CA ASN A 166 -36.19 -5.99 -5.37
C ASN A 166 -36.33 -4.65 -4.63
N ASP A 167 -35.23 -3.92 -4.47
CA ASP A 167 -35.20 -2.56 -3.92
C ASP A 167 -35.56 -1.50 -4.98
N GLU A 168 -36.61 -0.71 -4.74
CA GLU A 168 -37.05 0.36 -5.64
C GLU A 168 -36.21 1.64 -5.54
N GLU A 169 -35.54 1.92 -4.42
CA GLU A 169 -34.63 3.06 -4.31
C GLU A 169 -33.35 2.80 -5.10
N LEU A 170 -32.79 1.59 -5.02
CA LEU A 170 -31.70 1.17 -5.90
C LEU A 170 -32.12 1.19 -7.39
N LEU A 171 -33.39 0.93 -7.72
CA LEU A 171 -33.90 1.07 -9.08
C LEU A 171 -33.99 2.55 -9.54
N LYS A 172 -34.20 3.50 -8.62
CA LYS A 172 -34.09 4.94 -8.90
C LYS A 172 -32.64 5.37 -9.05
N GLU A 173 -31.75 4.92 -8.16
CA GLU A 173 -30.30 5.13 -8.28
C GLU A 173 -29.78 4.59 -9.61
N ALA A 174 -30.22 3.41 -10.05
CA ALA A 174 -29.85 2.85 -11.34
C ALA A 174 -30.24 3.73 -12.54
N LYS A 175 -31.31 4.53 -12.44
CA LYS A 175 -31.76 5.50 -13.46
C LYS A 175 -30.92 6.79 -13.46
N LEU A 176 -30.41 7.21 -12.31
CA LEU A 176 -29.52 8.38 -12.14
C LEU A 176 -28.37 8.02 -11.18
N GLN A 177 -27.32 7.42 -11.72
CA GLN A 177 -26.17 6.96 -10.95
C GLN A 177 -25.18 8.10 -10.74
N PHE A 178 -24.58 8.18 -9.56
CA PHE A 178 -23.43 9.04 -9.30
C PHE A 178 -22.13 8.23 -9.27
N ILE A 179 -21.09 8.77 -9.89
CA ILE A 179 -19.76 8.17 -9.99
C ILE A 179 -18.75 9.19 -9.49
N THR A 180 -18.06 8.86 -8.40
CA THR A 180 -17.02 9.73 -7.82
C THR A 180 -15.68 9.36 -8.43
N SER A 181 -15.04 10.34 -9.08
CA SER A 181 -13.72 10.20 -9.70
C SER A 181 -12.68 10.90 -8.84
N ILE A 182 -11.74 10.14 -8.27
CA ILE A 182 -10.64 10.68 -7.46
C ILE A 182 -9.31 10.46 -8.18
N TYR A 183 -8.51 11.53 -8.27
CA TYR A 183 -7.20 11.54 -8.92
C TYR A 183 -6.12 12.07 -7.97
N ASN A 184 -5.04 11.33 -7.80
CA ASN A 184 -3.86 11.76 -7.04
C ASN A 184 -2.87 12.47 -7.98
N LYS A 185 -2.61 13.75 -7.71
CA LYS A 185 -1.81 14.66 -8.56
C LYS A 185 -0.30 14.37 -8.55
N TYR A 186 0.17 13.49 -7.66
CA TYR A 186 1.59 13.13 -7.53
C TYR A 186 1.86 11.67 -7.89
N THR A 187 1.05 10.72 -7.41
CA THR A 187 1.18 9.30 -7.81
C THR A 187 0.51 9.01 -9.16
N HIS A 188 -0.31 9.93 -9.68
CA HIS A 188 -1.15 9.75 -10.88
C HIS A 188 -2.15 8.59 -10.78
N GLU A 189 -2.40 8.06 -9.58
CA GLU A 189 -3.43 7.05 -9.36
C GLU A 189 -4.82 7.66 -9.59
N HIS A 190 -5.62 7.01 -10.41
CA HIS A 190 -6.99 7.42 -10.74
C HIS A 190 -7.94 6.27 -10.45
N THR A 191 -8.97 6.55 -9.66
CA THR A 191 -10.04 5.59 -9.37
C THR A 191 -11.41 6.19 -9.65
N LEU A 192 -12.28 5.39 -10.28
CA LEU A 192 -13.72 5.63 -10.32
C LEU A 192 -14.39 4.75 -9.26
N LEU A 193 -15.21 5.38 -8.42
CA LEU A 193 -15.98 4.72 -7.37
C LEU A 193 -17.48 4.87 -7.66
N ASN A 194 -18.19 3.74 -7.68
CA ASN A 194 -19.64 3.66 -7.83
C ASN A 194 -20.12 2.39 -7.09
N PRO A 195 -20.64 2.53 -5.84
CA PRO A 195 -21.06 1.40 -5.03
C PRO A 195 -22.17 0.54 -5.64
N LEU A 196 -23.08 1.11 -6.43
CA LEU A 196 -24.14 0.36 -7.10
C LEU A 196 -23.60 -0.74 -8.03
N ARG A 197 -22.38 -0.59 -8.55
CA ARG A 197 -21.72 -1.64 -9.37
C ARG A 197 -21.44 -2.93 -8.60
N ALA A 198 -21.43 -2.93 -7.27
CA ALA A 198 -21.38 -4.14 -6.47
C ALA A 198 -22.67 -4.99 -6.60
N LYS A 199 -23.80 -4.38 -6.94
CA LYS A 199 -25.11 -5.04 -7.13
C LYS A 199 -25.30 -5.64 -8.54
N ARG A 200 -24.26 -5.66 -9.39
CA ARG A 200 -24.34 -6.21 -10.75
C ARG A 200 -24.42 -7.76 -10.74
N PRO A 201 -25.00 -8.41 -11.77
CA PRO A 201 -25.04 -9.88 -11.87
C PRO A 201 -23.65 -10.54 -11.90
N GLY A 202 -23.53 -11.70 -11.24
CA GLY A 202 -22.28 -12.45 -11.17
C GLY A 202 -21.19 -11.76 -10.35
N VAL A 203 -21.60 -11.22 -9.19
CA VAL A 203 -20.72 -10.77 -8.09
C VAL A 203 -21.06 -11.55 -6.83
N ASN A 204 -22.35 -11.73 -6.55
CA ASN A 204 -22.88 -12.54 -5.45
C ASN A 204 -23.29 -13.94 -5.96
N ASP A 205 -22.37 -14.68 -6.58
CA ASP A 205 -22.64 -16.06 -7.00
C ASP A 205 -22.68 -16.97 -5.75
N LEU A 206 -23.75 -17.76 -5.63
CA LEU A 206 -24.27 -18.30 -4.35
C LEU A 206 -23.59 -19.59 -3.86
N GLU A 207 -22.32 -19.81 -4.15
CA GLU A 207 -21.57 -20.95 -3.60
C GLU A 207 -21.15 -20.65 -2.16
N ASP A 208 -21.32 -21.60 -1.24
CA ASP A 208 -20.92 -21.38 0.16
C ASP A 208 -19.39 -21.29 0.24
N ILE A 209 -18.91 -20.13 0.69
CA ILE A 209 -17.49 -19.82 0.79
C ILE A 209 -16.81 -20.78 1.79
N ASP A 210 -17.50 -21.25 2.83
CA ASP A 210 -16.89 -22.15 3.82
C ASP A 210 -16.74 -23.57 3.25
N GLU A 211 -17.76 -24.09 2.56
CA GLU A 211 -17.73 -25.40 1.89
C GLU A 211 -16.66 -25.43 0.79
N TYR A 212 -16.61 -24.39 -0.06
CA TYR A 212 -15.58 -24.23 -1.07
C TYR A 212 -14.16 -24.23 -0.47
N MET A 213 -13.97 -23.53 0.66
CA MET A 213 -12.68 -23.45 1.33
C MET A 213 -12.27 -24.78 1.99
N GLU A 214 -13.20 -25.50 2.62
CA GLU A 214 -12.92 -26.82 3.20
C GLU A 214 -12.53 -27.85 2.14
N ASP A 215 -13.24 -27.89 1.01
CA ASP A 215 -12.92 -28.75 -0.12
C ASP A 215 -11.55 -28.41 -0.75
N LEU A 216 -11.27 -27.12 -0.96
CA LEU A 216 -10.00 -26.63 -1.50
C LEU A 216 -8.80 -27.00 -0.60
N VAL A 217 -8.94 -26.81 0.72
CA VAL A 217 -7.94 -27.19 1.74
C VAL A 217 -7.69 -28.70 1.70
N LYS A 218 -8.75 -29.50 1.80
CA LYS A 218 -8.72 -30.97 1.81
C LYS A 218 -8.18 -31.61 0.52
N LYS A 219 -8.30 -30.92 -0.62
CA LYS A 219 -7.74 -31.34 -1.92
C LYS A 219 -6.25 -31.03 -2.05
N SER A 220 -5.80 -29.89 -1.56
CA SER A 220 -4.43 -29.40 -1.74
C SER A 220 -3.42 -29.93 -0.71
N GLU A 221 -3.85 -30.19 0.53
CA GLU A 221 -2.99 -30.60 1.65
C GLU A 221 -2.13 -31.85 1.32
N LYS A 222 -2.76 -32.87 0.73
CA LYS A 222 -2.18 -34.22 0.54
C LYS A 222 -0.85 -34.25 -0.22
N ASN A 223 -0.65 -33.30 -1.13
CA ASN A 223 0.54 -33.19 -1.97
C ASN A 223 1.26 -31.86 -1.77
N CYS A 224 0.99 -31.12 -0.70
CA CYS A 224 1.60 -29.80 -0.49
C CYS A 224 3.12 -29.90 -0.29
N ASP A 225 3.87 -29.11 -1.06
CA ASP A 225 5.32 -29.03 -0.95
C ASP A 225 5.78 -28.21 0.27
N PHE A 226 4.92 -27.32 0.78
CA PHE A 226 5.24 -26.42 1.89
C PHE A 226 4.95 -27.07 3.26
N CYS A 227 4.01 -28.02 3.35
CA CYS A 227 3.89 -28.91 4.50
C CYS A 227 5.15 -29.75 4.75
N ASP A 228 5.92 -30.04 3.69
CA ASP A 228 7.18 -30.80 3.74
C ASP A 228 8.36 -29.98 3.19
N TYR A 229 8.40 -28.68 3.57
CA TYR A 229 9.32 -27.70 3.00
C TYR A 229 10.79 -28.12 3.06
N LYS A 230 11.22 -28.88 4.07
CA LYS A 230 12.63 -29.27 4.24
C LYS A 230 13.16 -30.13 3.10
N TYR A 231 12.34 -31.05 2.58
CA TYR A 231 12.74 -31.97 1.50
C TYR A 231 12.20 -31.56 0.13
N LYS A 232 11.15 -30.74 0.06
CA LYS A 232 10.46 -30.39 -1.19
C LYS A 232 10.65 -28.94 -1.67
N THR A 233 11.41 -28.10 -0.95
CA THR A 233 11.76 -26.75 -1.41
C THR A 233 13.28 -26.54 -1.38
N ALA A 234 13.79 -25.61 -2.19
CA ALA A 234 15.20 -25.22 -2.12
C ALA A 234 15.51 -24.35 -0.90
N GLU A 235 16.78 -24.19 -0.57
CA GLU A 235 17.30 -23.20 0.39
C GLU A 235 18.29 -22.25 -0.29
N ASP A 236 18.53 -21.07 0.29
CA ASP A 236 19.54 -20.15 -0.21
C ASP A 236 20.96 -20.66 0.14
N THR A 237 22.00 -20.14 -0.50
CA THR A 237 23.39 -20.62 -0.32
C THR A 237 23.97 -20.41 1.08
N PHE A 238 23.23 -19.74 1.98
CA PHE A 238 23.55 -19.59 3.39
C PHE A 238 22.66 -20.45 4.32
N GLY A 239 21.90 -21.39 3.76
CA GLY A 239 20.92 -22.23 4.45
C GLY A 239 19.57 -21.55 4.66
N ARG A 240 18.63 -22.28 5.27
CA ARG A 240 17.34 -21.72 5.73
C ARG A 240 17.50 -20.82 6.96
N ILE A 241 16.57 -19.89 7.10
CA ILE A 241 16.31 -19.18 8.36
C ILE A 241 14.99 -19.73 8.89
N GLU A 242 15.02 -20.22 10.12
CA GLU A 242 13.87 -20.85 10.77
C GLU A 242 13.62 -20.25 12.16
N SER A 243 12.36 -20.34 12.58
CA SER A 243 11.85 -20.25 13.95
C SER A 243 11.11 -21.55 14.27
N ASP A 244 10.37 -21.63 15.38
CA ASP A 244 9.48 -22.77 15.64
C ASP A 244 8.23 -22.76 14.73
N LEU A 245 7.84 -21.59 14.21
CA LEU A 245 6.56 -21.36 13.52
C LEU A 245 6.68 -21.02 12.03
N SER A 246 7.86 -20.60 11.53
CA SER A 246 8.09 -20.23 10.13
C SER A 246 9.46 -20.67 9.62
N ALA A 247 9.58 -20.88 8.30
CA ALA A 247 10.84 -21.20 7.64
C ALA A 247 11.00 -20.46 6.31
N THR A 248 12.24 -20.16 5.93
CA THR A 248 12.54 -19.70 4.56
C THR A 248 12.81 -20.87 3.61
N ALA A 249 12.52 -20.63 2.34
CA ALA A 249 12.96 -21.45 1.22
C ALA A 249 13.46 -20.55 0.10
N ALA A 250 14.52 -20.94 -0.62
CA ALA A 250 14.83 -20.23 -1.87
C ALA A 250 13.70 -20.50 -2.87
N ASN A 251 13.22 -19.45 -3.55
CA ASN A 251 12.30 -19.69 -4.66
C ASN A 251 13.10 -20.36 -5.80
N ALA A 252 12.67 -21.53 -6.26
CA ALA A 252 13.33 -22.26 -7.34
C ALA A 252 13.29 -21.49 -8.68
N PHE A 253 12.30 -20.61 -8.84
CA PHE A 253 12.13 -19.73 -9.99
C PHE A 253 12.28 -18.27 -9.53
N LYS A 254 13.54 -17.86 -9.31
CA LYS A 254 13.88 -16.53 -8.76
C LYS A 254 13.47 -15.39 -9.71
N MET A 255 12.98 -14.29 -9.13
CA MET A 255 12.51 -13.08 -9.84
C MET A 255 13.55 -11.95 -9.82
N ASP A 256 14.30 -11.84 -8.72
CA ASP A 256 15.54 -11.07 -8.55
C ASP A 256 16.57 -12.01 -7.89
N GLY A 257 17.87 -11.69 -7.91
CA GLY A 257 18.96 -12.55 -7.49
C GLY A 257 18.78 -13.14 -6.08
N PHE A 258 18.24 -12.33 -5.17
CA PHE A 258 17.72 -12.80 -3.87
C PHE A 258 16.20 -12.77 -3.88
N HIS A 259 15.61 -13.94 -4.21
CA HIS A 259 14.18 -14.25 -4.08
C HIS A 259 13.99 -15.51 -3.25
N ALA A 260 13.18 -15.41 -2.18
CA ALA A 260 12.84 -16.49 -1.27
C ALA A 260 11.34 -16.49 -0.92
N LEU A 261 10.88 -17.60 -0.37
CA LEU A 261 9.58 -17.79 0.24
C LEU A 261 9.74 -17.75 1.77
N VAL A 262 8.69 -17.32 2.47
CA VAL A 262 8.54 -17.47 3.93
C VAL A 262 7.27 -18.25 4.18
N ILE A 263 7.42 -19.45 4.74
CA ILE A 263 6.38 -20.48 4.83
C ILE A 263 5.97 -20.62 6.30
N LEU A 264 4.66 -20.59 6.59
CA LEU A 264 4.15 -20.95 7.92
C LEU A 264 4.25 -22.47 8.14
N LYS A 265 4.85 -22.89 9.25
CA LYS A 265 4.96 -24.30 9.62
C LYS A 265 3.63 -24.82 10.15
N ASN A 266 3.30 -26.07 9.79
CA ASN A 266 2.15 -26.82 10.30
C ASN A 266 0.75 -26.20 10.06
N GLN A 267 0.64 -25.11 9.30
CA GLN A 267 -0.61 -24.40 9.04
C GLN A 267 -0.91 -24.33 7.54
N HIS A 268 -1.63 -25.33 7.00
CA HIS A 268 -1.99 -25.39 5.57
C HIS A 268 -3.25 -24.58 5.22
N ASP A 269 -4.22 -24.45 6.15
CA ASP A 269 -5.44 -23.66 5.93
C ASP A 269 -5.19 -22.15 6.15
N PRO A 270 -5.37 -21.28 5.14
CA PRO A 270 -5.14 -19.84 5.28
C PRO A 270 -6.20 -19.10 6.11
N ARG A 271 -7.34 -19.71 6.45
CA ARG A 271 -8.37 -19.11 7.32
C ARG A 271 -7.90 -18.97 8.78
N LEU A 272 -6.97 -19.84 9.19
CA LEU A 272 -6.52 -20.05 10.56
C LEU A 272 -5.19 -19.34 10.89
N ILE A 273 -4.74 -18.38 10.08
CA ILE A 273 -3.57 -17.55 10.39
C ILE A 273 -3.86 -16.73 11.66
N THR A 274 -3.01 -16.90 12.67
CA THR A 274 -3.05 -16.18 13.96
C THR A 274 -2.08 -15.01 14.01
N GLU A 275 -2.20 -14.13 15.01
CA GLU A 275 -1.27 -13.01 15.21
C GLU A 275 0.16 -13.53 15.44
N GLU A 276 0.32 -14.59 16.24
CA GLU A 276 1.61 -15.21 16.54
C GLU A 276 2.31 -15.76 15.29
N LEU A 277 1.59 -16.55 14.49
CA LEU A 277 2.09 -17.09 13.21
C LEU A 277 2.49 -15.98 12.24
N PHE A 278 1.66 -14.93 12.14
CA PHE A 278 1.95 -13.80 11.27
C PHE A 278 3.19 -13.02 11.74
N LEU A 279 3.25 -12.64 13.02
CA LEU A 279 4.36 -11.87 13.58
C LEU A 279 5.68 -12.64 13.49
N ASP A 280 5.69 -13.94 13.76
CA ASP A 280 6.90 -14.77 13.58
C ASP A 280 7.36 -14.80 12.11
N ALA A 281 6.46 -14.95 11.15
CA ALA A 281 6.80 -14.87 9.73
C ALA A 281 7.40 -13.50 9.35
N MET A 282 6.90 -12.41 9.94
CA MET A 282 7.50 -11.07 9.76
C MET A 282 8.92 -11.02 10.36
N HIS A 283 9.13 -11.58 11.55
CA HIS A 283 10.46 -11.64 12.17
C HIS A 283 11.44 -12.51 11.38
N VAL A 284 11.01 -13.65 10.83
CA VAL A 284 11.82 -14.51 9.93
C VAL A 284 12.16 -13.77 8.63
N SER A 285 11.21 -12.99 8.08
CA SER A 285 11.45 -12.13 6.91
C SER A 285 12.52 -11.07 7.19
N MET A 286 12.45 -10.39 8.34
CA MET A 286 13.46 -9.39 8.73
C MET A 286 14.84 -10.01 8.95
N LYS A 287 14.92 -11.21 9.54
CA LYS A 287 16.17 -11.98 9.66
C LYS A 287 16.76 -12.30 8.27
N TRP A 288 15.92 -12.67 7.30
CA TRP A 288 16.37 -12.95 5.92
C TRP A 288 16.86 -11.71 5.19
N PHE A 289 16.15 -10.58 5.28
CA PHE A 289 16.61 -9.31 4.69
C PHE A 289 17.98 -8.90 5.22
N MET A 290 18.20 -9.00 6.54
CA MET A 290 19.52 -8.73 7.14
C MET A 290 20.58 -9.75 6.68
N LYS A 291 20.25 -11.05 6.63
CA LYS A 291 21.17 -12.10 6.21
C LYS A 291 21.62 -11.96 4.75
N VAL A 292 20.73 -11.52 3.85
CA VAL A 292 21.09 -11.20 2.47
C VAL A 292 22.00 -9.97 2.42
N TYR A 293 21.66 -8.90 3.13
CA TYR A 293 22.52 -7.70 3.22
C TYR A 293 23.90 -8.00 3.84
N ASP A 294 24.02 -8.98 4.73
CA ASP A 294 25.29 -9.49 5.25
C ASP A 294 26.05 -10.41 4.29
N THR A 295 25.36 -10.96 3.27
CA THR A 295 25.97 -11.75 2.20
C THR A 295 26.45 -10.87 1.04
N ASP A 296 25.67 -9.86 0.66
CA ASP A 296 26.07 -8.82 -0.29
C ASP A 296 25.50 -7.44 0.13
N LYS A 297 26.41 -6.50 0.41
CA LYS A 297 26.10 -5.14 0.87
C LYS A 297 25.47 -4.24 -0.19
N GLN A 298 25.43 -4.66 -1.47
CA GLN A 298 24.67 -3.96 -2.50
C GLN A 298 23.15 -4.14 -2.31
N TYR A 299 22.72 -5.33 -1.87
CA TYR A 299 21.32 -5.71 -1.77
C TYR A 299 20.67 -5.08 -0.54
N ARG A 300 19.88 -4.00 -0.74
CA ARG A 300 19.39 -3.16 0.37
C ARG A 300 17.94 -2.67 0.28
N TYR A 301 17.19 -2.92 -0.78
CA TYR A 301 15.81 -2.44 -0.93
C TYR A 301 14.80 -3.59 -0.70
N PRO A 302 14.13 -3.69 0.47
CA PRO A 302 13.33 -4.87 0.83
C PRO A 302 11.90 -4.78 0.31
N HIS A 303 11.41 -5.90 -0.21
CA HIS A 303 10.04 -6.06 -0.69
C HIS A 303 9.48 -7.42 -0.22
N MET A 304 8.25 -7.41 0.26
CA MET A 304 7.43 -8.62 0.47
C MET A 304 6.17 -8.51 -0.40
N ILE A 305 5.72 -9.63 -0.95
CA ILE A 305 4.43 -9.79 -1.63
C ILE A 305 3.80 -11.07 -1.08
N TRP A 306 2.52 -11.06 -0.74
CA TRP A 306 1.79 -12.22 -0.24
C TRP A 306 0.37 -12.20 -0.85
N ASP A 307 0.09 -13.19 -1.69
CA ASP A 307 -1.22 -13.44 -2.26
C ASP A 307 -1.87 -14.63 -1.54
N SER A 308 -3.15 -14.52 -1.19
CA SER A 308 -3.92 -15.59 -0.55
C SER A 308 -4.92 -16.20 -1.53
N LEU A 309 -4.81 -17.51 -1.74
CA LEU A 309 -5.62 -18.34 -2.65
C LEU A 309 -5.40 -18.10 -4.16
N PRO A 310 -5.78 -19.05 -5.03
CA PRO A 310 -5.60 -18.92 -6.49
C PRO A 310 -6.34 -17.73 -7.08
N LYS A 311 -7.43 -17.29 -6.44
CA LYS A 311 -8.17 -16.07 -6.80
C LYS A 311 -7.33 -14.79 -6.68
N ALA A 312 -6.38 -14.75 -5.75
CA ALA A 312 -5.38 -13.70 -5.65
C ALA A 312 -4.12 -13.95 -6.51
N SER A 313 -4.10 -15.04 -7.29
CA SER A 313 -2.96 -15.51 -8.07
C SER A 313 -1.87 -16.25 -7.28
N ALA A 314 -2.16 -16.71 -6.05
CA ALA A 314 -1.27 -17.61 -5.31
C ALA A 314 -1.18 -18.99 -5.99
N SER A 315 0.03 -19.48 -6.26
CA SER A 315 0.26 -20.78 -6.91
C SER A 315 0.13 -21.98 -5.97
N GLN A 316 0.13 -21.74 -4.66
CA GLN A 316 -0.10 -22.70 -3.58
C GLN A 316 -1.03 -22.05 -2.57
N ILE A 317 -2.02 -22.78 -2.02
CA ILE A 317 -2.93 -22.20 -1.02
C ILE A 317 -2.27 -22.05 0.37
N HIS A 318 -1.24 -22.87 0.62
CA HIS A 318 -0.55 -22.93 1.91
C HIS A 318 0.05 -21.56 2.23
N PRO A 319 -0.28 -20.95 3.39
CA PRO A 319 0.23 -19.65 3.84
C PRO A 319 1.73 -19.44 3.63
N HIS A 320 2.07 -18.57 2.67
CA HIS A 320 3.45 -18.18 2.39
C HIS A 320 3.53 -16.75 1.82
N ALA A 321 4.55 -16.01 2.23
CA ALA A 321 4.97 -14.77 1.57
C ALA A 321 6.10 -15.04 0.58
N GLN A 322 6.23 -14.18 -0.44
CA GLN A 322 7.40 -14.07 -1.30
C GLN A 322 8.20 -12.82 -0.88
N ILE A 323 9.50 -12.96 -0.61
CA ILE A 323 10.39 -11.88 -0.20
C ILE A 323 11.55 -11.72 -1.17
N THR A 324 11.87 -10.47 -1.49
CA THR A 324 13.02 -10.11 -2.31
C THR A 324 13.75 -8.93 -1.72
N LEU A 325 15.07 -8.95 -1.85
CA LEU A 325 15.93 -7.79 -1.61
C LEU A 325 16.49 -7.41 -2.97
N SER A 326 16.46 -6.12 -3.32
CA SER A 326 17.00 -5.62 -4.60
C SER A 326 18.14 -4.62 -4.36
N PRO A 327 19.13 -4.47 -5.27
CA PRO A 327 20.34 -3.70 -4.95
C PRO A 327 20.32 -2.24 -5.41
N VAL A 328 19.70 -1.93 -6.55
CA VAL A 328 19.81 -0.60 -7.19
C VAL A 328 18.79 0.41 -6.65
N ARG A 329 17.57 -0.04 -6.38
CA ARG A 329 16.39 0.76 -6.02
C ARG A 329 15.22 -0.15 -5.65
N HIS A 330 14.09 0.44 -5.26
CA HIS A 330 12.83 -0.27 -5.23
C HIS A 330 12.27 -0.62 -6.62
N TYR A 331 11.41 -1.63 -6.70
CA TYR A 331 10.66 -1.94 -7.92
C TYR A 331 9.78 -0.77 -8.35
N GLY A 332 9.56 -0.66 -9.68
CA GLY A 332 9.03 0.55 -10.34
C GLY A 332 7.73 1.11 -9.75
N GLY A 333 6.83 0.25 -9.25
CA GLY A 333 5.57 0.66 -8.65
C GLY A 333 5.72 1.52 -7.39
N ILE A 334 6.65 1.20 -6.49
CA ILE A 334 6.88 1.96 -5.25
C ILE A 334 8.04 2.98 -5.38
N GLU A 335 8.99 2.75 -6.30
CA GLU A 335 9.95 3.78 -6.72
C GLU A 335 9.26 5.00 -7.37
N HIS A 336 8.12 4.79 -8.04
CA HIS A 336 7.26 5.88 -8.50
C HIS A 336 6.63 6.67 -7.33
N PHE A 337 6.13 5.99 -6.29
CA PHE A 337 5.66 6.61 -5.05
C PHE A 337 6.76 7.43 -4.36
N ARG A 338 7.99 6.90 -4.26
CA ARG A 338 9.13 7.61 -3.65
C ARG A 338 9.45 8.90 -4.43
N LYS A 339 9.45 8.84 -5.76
CA LYS A 339 9.63 10.02 -6.62
C LYS A 339 8.48 11.03 -6.50
N ALA A 340 7.24 10.55 -6.43
CA ALA A 340 6.06 11.37 -6.19
C ALA A 340 6.15 12.10 -4.85
N ALA A 341 6.60 11.42 -3.79
CA ALA A 341 6.80 11.98 -2.46
C ALA A 341 7.91 13.05 -2.42
N ILE A 342 9.05 12.80 -3.09
CA ILE A 342 10.13 13.80 -3.24
C ILE A 342 9.62 15.02 -4.03
N LYS A 343 8.92 14.82 -5.16
CA LYS A 343 8.32 15.91 -5.95
C LYS A 343 7.38 16.75 -5.07
N TYR A 344 6.48 16.09 -4.33
CA TYR A 344 5.56 16.73 -3.40
C TYR A 344 6.29 17.64 -2.42
N GLY A 345 7.27 17.12 -1.67
CA GLY A 345 7.97 17.91 -0.67
C GLY A 345 8.76 19.07 -1.28
N ARG A 346 9.33 18.89 -2.48
CA ARG A 346 10.02 19.96 -3.22
C ARG A 346 9.08 21.06 -3.71
N GLU A 347 7.80 20.76 -3.94
CA GLU A 347 6.76 21.72 -4.35
C GLU A 347 6.02 22.35 -3.15
N ASN A 348 5.90 21.63 -2.03
CA ASN A 348 5.07 22.01 -0.88
C ASN A 348 5.92 22.34 0.35
N HIS A 349 6.83 23.31 0.20
CA HIS A 349 7.64 23.89 1.30
C HIS A 349 8.40 22.87 2.19
N GLY A 350 8.83 21.74 1.62
CA GLY A 350 9.56 20.68 2.33
C GLY A 350 8.67 19.64 3.02
N LYS A 351 7.33 19.78 3.03
CA LYS A 351 6.44 18.86 3.75
C LYS A 351 6.59 17.39 3.30
N ASN A 352 6.36 16.45 4.21
CA ASN A 352 6.43 15.03 3.91
C ASN A 352 5.10 14.50 3.34
N TYR A 353 5.14 14.02 2.09
CA TYR A 353 3.96 13.49 1.39
C TYR A 353 3.18 12.45 2.19
N PHE A 354 3.85 11.46 2.79
CA PHE A 354 3.18 10.38 3.51
C PHE A 354 2.59 10.85 4.85
N THR A 355 3.18 11.86 5.49
CA THR A 355 2.59 12.51 6.68
C THR A 355 1.34 13.30 6.32
N ASP A 356 1.39 14.13 5.28
CA ASP A 356 0.21 14.88 4.84
C ASP A 356 -0.90 13.94 4.31
N LEU A 357 -0.53 12.81 3.73
CA LEU A 357 -1.44 11.73 3.36
C LEU A 357 -2.19 11.18 4.58
N ILE A 358 -1.51 10.92 5.70
CA ILE A 358 -2.15 10.52 6.98
C ILE A 358 -3.07 11.63 7.47
N LYS A 359 -2.61 12.89 7.51
CA LYS A 359 -3.40 14.03 7.99
C LYS A 359 -4.69 14.24 7.20
N ILE A 360 -4.64 14.11 5.87
CA ILE A 360 -5.80 14.16 4.97
C ILE A 360 -6.83 13.08 5.33
N HIS A 361 -6.40 11.81 5.40
CA HIS A 361 -7.32 10.72 5.68
C HIS A 361 -7.87 10.82 7.11
N ASN A 362 -7.09 11.32 8.08
CA ASN A 362 -7.53 11.58 9.45
C ASN A 362 -8.58 12.68 9.52
N ALA A 363 -8.40 13.80 8.82
CA ALA A 363 -9.42 14.84 8.75
C ALA A 363 -10.76 14.29 8.21
N LEU A 364 -10.69 13.33 7.27
CA LEU A 364 -11.83 12.62 6.71
C LEU A 364 -12.24 11.35 7.51
N GLY A 365 -11.65 11.04 8.66
CA GLY A 365 -12.04 9.87 9.47
C GLY A 365 -11.71 8.50 8.87
N LEU A 366 -10.93 8.47 7.77
CA LEU A 366 -10.45 7.32 7.01
C LEU A 366 -9.17 6.66 7.59
N THR A 367 -8.80 7.03 8.82
CA THR A 367 -7.63 6.48 9.53
C THR A 367 -7.98 5.58 10.70
N VAL A 368 -7.12 4.59 10.94
CA VAL A 368 -7.03 3.86 12.22
C VAL A 368 -5.56 3.81 12.65
N THR A 369 -5.28 3.98 13.93
CA THR A 369 -3.91 4.01 14.47
C THR A 369 -3.69 2.92 15.51
N LEU A 370 -2.54 2.25 15.44
CA LEU A 370 -2.06 1.34 16.49
C LEU A 370 -0.61 1.75 16.79
N GLY A 371 -0.36 2.26 18.01
CA GLY A 371 0.96 2.72 18.44
C GLY A 371 1.61 3.68 17.42
N ASN A 372 2.74 3.25 16.84
CA ASN A 372 3.53 4.01 15.87
C ASN A 372 3.13 3.75 14.40
N ALA A 373 1.99 3.12 14.13
CA ALA A 373 1.51 2.80 12.80
C ALA A 373 0.10 3.38 12.52
N SER A 374 -0.15 3.74 11.26
CA SER A 374 -1.41 4.31 10.79
C SER A 374 -1.90 3.60 9.53
N ALA A 375 -3.11 3.04 9.57
CA ALA A 375 -3.81 2.47 8.42
C ALA A 375 -4.74 3.51 7.81
N LEU A 376 -4.75 3.60 6.47
CA LEU A 376 -5.57 4.47 5.66
C LEU A 376 -6.52 3.61 4.80
N ALA A 377 -7.82 3.82 4.88
CA ALA A 377 -8.72 3.38 3.80
C ALA A 377 -8.53 4.34 2.61
N TYR A 378 -7.87 3.86 1.56
CA TYR A 378 -7.16 4.77 0.64
C TYR A 378 -8.10 5.46 -0.37
N LEU A 379 -7.97 6.79 -0.52
CA LEU A 379 -8.83 7.62 -1.40
C LEU A 379 -8.64 7.37 -2.91
N THR A 380 -7.52 6.81 -3.35
CA THR A 380 -7.34 6.32 -4.74
C THR A 380 -7.09 4.81 -4.76
N PRO A 381 -8.11 4.01 -4.41
CA PRO A 381 -7.95 2.58 -4.22
C PRO A 381 -7.79 1.85 -5.57
N LYS A 382 -6.88 0.88 -5.64
CA LYS A 382 -6.63 0.06 -6.84
C LYS A 382 -7.67 -1.04 -7.01
N LYS A 383 -8.14 -1.59 -5.90
CA LYS A 383 -9.17 -2.63 -5.82
C LYS A 383 -10.06 -2.39 -4.61
N ASP A 384 -11.09 -3.22 -4.49
CA ASP A 384 -11.98 -3.21 -3.33
C ASP A 384 -11.18 -3.46 -2.04
N ASN A 385 -11.58 -2.81 -0.94
CA ASN A 385 -10.90 -2.82 0.36
C ASN A 385 -9.39 -2.44 0.32
N ASP A 386 -8.96 -1.47 -0.51
CA ASP A 386 -7.56 -1.01 -0.51
C ASP A 386 -7.19 -0.24 0.78
N VAL A 387 -6.29 -0.83 1.56
CA VAL A 387 -5.78 -0.27 2.81
C VAL A 387 -4.28 -0.07 2.70
N MET A 388 -3.83 1.16 2.94
CA MET A 388 -2.41 1.53 2.99
C MET A 388 -1.99 1.76 4.44
N ILE A 389 -1.00 1.02 4.93
CA ILE A 389 -0.52 1.09 6.31
C ILE A 389 0.89 1.69 6.31
N LEU A 390 1.11 2.66 7.18
CA LEU A 390 2.33 3.48 7.21
C LEU A 390 2.93 3.48 8.61
N SER A 391 4.25 3.28 8.71
CA SER A 391 5.03 3.53 9.93
C SER A 391 6.45 3.98 9.57
N LYS A 392 7.16 4.63 10.51
CA LYS A 392 8.53 5.11 10.26
C LYS A 392 9.51 3.97 10.02
N THR A 393 9.22 2.77 10.54
CA THR A 393 10.05 1.57 10.46
C THR A 393 9.14 0.33 10.55
N PRO A 394 9.59 -0.86 10.08
CA PRO A 394 8.88 -2.12 10.31
C PRO A 394 8.94 -2.55 11.80
N CYS A 395 8.14 -1.89 12.64
CA CYS A 395 8.01 -2.18 14.07
C CYS A 395 6.86 -3.16 14.35
N GLN A 396 6.77 -3.64 15.60
CA GLN A 396 5.70 -4.55 16.01
C GLN A 396 4.29 -3.95 15.81
N ASP A 397 4.10 -2.66 16.10
CA ASP A 397 2.83 -1.96 15.85
C ASP A 397 2.39 -2.04 14.38
N PHE A 398 3.33 -1.87 13.46
CA PHE A 398 3.10 -1.94 12.02
C PHE A 398 2.69 -3.36 11.60
N PHE A 399 3.42 -4.38 12.05
CA PHE A 399 3.08 -5.77 11.73
C PHE A 399 1.74 -6.22 12.36
N ARG A 400 1.43 -5.79 13.59
CA ARG A 400 0.13 -6.05 14.23
C ARG A 400 -1.02 -5.39 13.45
N LEU A 401 -0.84 -4.15 12.99
CA LEU A 401 -1.87 -3.44 12.20
C LEU A 401 -2.08 -4.04 10.80
N VAL A 402 -1.03 -4.60 10.19
CA VAL A 402 -1.14 -5.44 8.98
C VAL A 402 -1.98 -6.68 9.28
N TYR A 403 -1.66 -7.43 10.35
CA TYR A 403 -2.45 -8.60 10.75
C TYR A 403 -3.92 -8.25 11.08
N TYR A 404 -4.21 -7.15 11.76
CA TYR A 404 -5.60 -6.74 12.05
C TYR A 404 -6.37 -6.36 10.79
N THR A 405 -5.72 -5.75 9.80
CA THR A 405 -6.31 -5.53 8.47
C THR A 405 -6.65 -6.85 7.77
N LEU A 406 -5.75 -7.84 7.81
CA LEU A 406 -6.02 -9.18 7.27
C LEU A 406 -7.13 -9.91 8.04
N ARG A 407 -7.14 -9.81 9.38
CA ARG A 407 -8.12 -10.44 10.26
C ARG A 407 -9.51 -9.84 10.07
N ALA A 408 -9.62 -8.53 9.86
CA ALA A 408 -10.86 -7.86 9.46
C ALA A 408 -11.42 -8.43 8.16
N PHE A 409 -10.59 -8.64 7.14
CA PHE A 409 -11.02 -9.21 5.86
C PHE A 409 -11.42 -10.70 6.00
N MET A 410 -10.65 -11.48 6.76
CA MET A 410 -10.97 -12.90 7.01
C MET A 410 -12.24 -13.09 7.87
N ASP A 411 -12.54 -12.17 8.78
CA ASP A 411 -13.80 -12.17 9.55
C ASP A 411 -15.01 -11.83 8.66
N LEU A 412 -14.82 -11.06 7.58
CA LEU A 412 -15.80 -10.86 6.50
C LEU A 412 -15.79 -11.97 5.43
N LYS A 413 -15.08 -13.08 5.66
CA LYS A 413 -14.86 -14.19 4.70
C LYS A 413 -14.17 -13.79 3.38
N LEU A 414 -13.52 -12.64 3.32
CA LEU A 414 -12.78 -12.14 2.16
C LEU A 414 -11.38 -12.77 2.09
N TYR A 415 -11.33 -14.11 2.05
CA TYR A 415 -10.11 -14.91 2.15
C TYR A 415 -9.14 -14.74 0.96
N ALA A 416 -9.63 -14.28 -0.18
CA ALA A 416 -8.79 -13.95 -1.34
C ALA A 416 -8.36 -12.48 -1.30
N TRP A 417 -7.13 -12.26 -0.85
CA TRP A 417 -6.49 -10.95 -0.72
C TRP A 417 -5.08 -10.96 -1.28
N SER A 418 -4.61 -9.78 -1.66
CA SER A 418 -3.23 -9.53 -2.08
C SER A 418 -2.65 -8.44 -1.19
N MET A 419 -1.46 -8.66 -0.62
CA MET A 419 -0.70 -7.61 0.04
C MET A 419 0.73 -7.49 -0.52
N ALA A 420 1.27 -6.28 -0.41
CA ALA A 420 2.70 -6.04 -0.54
C ALA A 420 3.19 -5.17 0.62
N MET A 421 4.44 -5.40 1.05
CA MET A 421 5.15 -4.49 1.94
C MET A 421 6.44 -4.02 1.29
N PHE A 422 6.70 -2.72 1.44
CA PHE A 422 7.88 -2.03 0.97
C PHE A 422 8.51 -1.36 2.18
N LEU A 423 9.71 -1.77 2.51
CA LEU A 423 10.42 -1.29 3.70
C LEU A 423 11.46 -0.25 3.28
N PRO A 424 11.88 0.67 4.17
CA PRO A 424 12.99 1.56 3.88
C PRO A 424 14.26 0.78 3.51
N LYS A 425 15.21 1.45 2.83
CA LYS A 425 16.51 0.87 2.49
C LYS A 425 17.23 0.38 3.77
N LEU A 426 17.89 -0.78 3.67
CA LEU A 426 18.74 -1.31 4.73
C LEU A 426 20.03 -0.48 4.81
N GLU A 427 20.03 0.47 5.73
CA GLU A 427 21.23 1.13 6.23
C GLU A 427 21.35 0.80 7.73
N PRO A 428 22.44 0.16 8.19
CA PRO A 428 22.57 -0.24 9.59
C PRO A 428 22.43 0.93 10.56
N TYR A 429 21.43 0.83 11.43
CA TYR A 429 21.20 1.72 12.58
C TYR A 429 20.79 3.18 12.25
N SER A 430 20.41 3.50 11.01
CA SER A 430 19.78 4.79 10.68
C SER A 430 18.24 4.67 10.67
N THR A 431 17.55 5.79 10.92
CA THR A 431 16.15 5.92 10.50
C THR A 431 16.08 6.35 9.04
N PRO A 432 14.97 6.10 8.31
CA PRO A 432 14.87 6.46 6.89
C PRO A 432 15.16 7.94 6.66
N ASP A 433 15.99 8.19 5.65
CA ASP A 433 16.38 9.54 5.22
C ASP A 433 15.25 10.21 4.43
N TYR A 434 15.33 11.52 4.24
CA TYR A 434 14.27 12.32 3.64
C TYR A 434 13.96 12.00 2.16
N ASP A 435 14.85 11.25 1.48
CA ASP A 435 14.67 10.80 0.10
C ASP A 435 14.12 9.37 -0.01
N ASP A 436 13.89 8.67 1.11
CA ASP A 436 13.46 7.27 1.14
C ASP A 436 11.97 7.11 1.47
N ILE A 437 11.45 5.87 1.35
CA ILE A 437 10.10 5.54 1.79
C ILE A 437 10.04 5.28 3.31
N PRO A 438 8.88 5.54 3.97
CA PRO A 438 8.56 4.90 5.24
C PRO A 438 8.36 3.38 5.07
N ALA A 439 8.11 2.65 6.15
CA ALA A 439 7.55 1.31 6.04
C ALA A 439 6.10 1.40 5.55
N ILE A 440 5.83 0.83 4.38
CA ILE A 440 4.53 0.86 3.71
C ILE A 440 4.05 -0.59 3.55
N ALA A 441 2.86 -0.91 4.05
CA ALA A 441 2.10 -2.06 3.58
C ALA A 441 0.91 -1.58 2.75
N ARG A 442 0.48 -2.38 1.79
CA ARG A 442 -0.77 -2.13 1.05
C ARG A 442 -1.48 -3.45 0.81
N ILE A 443 -2.76 -3.52 1.15
CA ILE A 443 -3.59 -4.73 1.14
C ILE A 443 -4.85 -4.45 0.34
N VAL A 444 -5.29 -5.38 -0.50
CA VAL A 444 -6.55 -5.32 -1.26
C VAL A 444 -7.27 -6.66 -1.23
N THR A 445 -8.60 -6.66 -1.34
CA THR A 445 -9.36 -7.90 -1.59
C THR A 445 -9.50 -8.15 -3.10
N ARG A 446 -9.65 -9.42 -3.48
CA ARG A 446 -9.68 -9.89 -4.88
C ARG A 446 -11.05 -10.42 -5.31
N GLY A 447 -12.06 -10.26 -4.46
CA GLY A 447 -13.42 -10.79 -4.60
C GLY A 447 -13.59 -12.19 -3.99
N PRO A 448 -14.77 -12.84 -4.16
CA PRO A 448 -15.04 -14.17 -3.62
C PRO A 448 -14.05 -15.22 -4.15
N PRO A 449 -13.54 -16.14 -3.31
CA PRO A 449 -12.48 -17.08 -3.69
C PRO A 449 -12.93 -18.12 -4.72
N SER A 450 -14.22 -18.47 -4.72
CA SER A 450 -14.88 -19.35 -5.70
C SER A 450 -15.09 -18.70 -7.08
N SER A 451 -15.01 -17.37 -7.19
CA SER A 451 -15.41 -16.69 -8.42
C SER A 451 -14.41 -16.90 -9.55
N SER A 452 -14.81 -17.66 -10.57
CA SER A 452 -14.06 -17.92 -11.81
C SER A 452 -13.81 -16.67 -12.68
N ARG A 453 -14.41 -15.53 -12.33
CA ARG A 453 -14.20 -14.24 -13.01
C ARG A 453 -12.86 -13.62 -12.59
N SER A 454 -12.01 -13.31 -13.57
CA SER A 454 -10.84 -12.43 -13.33
C SER A 454 -11.31 -11.11 -12.75
N ASP A 455 -10.68 -10.66 -11.66
CA ASP A 455 -10.92 -9.32 -11.11
C ASP A 455 -10.10 -8.26 -11.87
N VAL A 456 -8.92 -8.61 -12.39
CA VAL A 456 -8.09 -7.71 -13.22
C VAL A 456 -8.51 -7.81 -14.69
N GLY A 457 -8.74 -6.66 -15.33
CA GLY A 457 -9.02 -6.56 -16.76
C GLY A 457 -8.22 -5.44 -17.44
N ALA A 458 -8.58 -5.15 -18.69
CA ALA A 458 -7.88 -4.14 -19.51
C ALA A 458 -7.96 -2.71 -18.93
N MET A 459 -8.95 -2.41 -18.08
CA MET A 459 -9.03 -1.11 -17.40
C MET A 459 -7.91 -0.95 -16.38
N GLU A 460 -7.75 -1.91 -15.46
CA GLU A 460 -6.73 -1.86 -14.41
C GLU A 460 -5.31 -2.07 -14.93
N LEU A 461 -5.14 -2.78 -16.06
CA LEU A 461 -3.82 -2.97 -16.69
C LEU A 461 -3.32 -1.75 -17.46
N PHE A 462 -4.22 -0.96 -18.07
CA PHE A 462 -3.83 0.04 -19.08
C PHE A 462 -4.49 1.43 -18.95
N SER A 463 -5.36 1.66 -17.96
CA SER A 463 -6.16 2.89 -17.90
C SER A 463 -6.45 3.40 -16.48
N ILE A 464 -7.37 2.75 -15.75
CA ILE A 464 -8.03 3.33 -14.58
C ILE A 464 -8.57 2.25 -13.64
N ASN A 465 -8.51 2.50 -12.34
CA ASN A 465 -9.07 1.60 -11.33
C ASN A 465 -10.59 1.80 -11.26
N ASN A 466 -11.34 0.70 -11.17
CA ASN A 466 -12.78 0.71 -10.89
C ASN A 466 -13.02 0.01 -9.56
N VAL A 467 -13.47 0.74 -8.55
CA VAL A 467 -13.76 0.23 -7.21
C VAL A 467 -15.25 0.39 -6.90
N ASN A 468 -15.79 -0.61 -6.19
CA ASN A 468 -17.22 -0.80 -5.93
C ASN A 468 -17.52 -0.84 -4.43
N VAL A 469 -16.49 -0.85 -3.57
CA VAL A 469 -16.59 -0.69 -2.11
C VAL A 469 -16.24 0.75 -1.72
N ASP A 470 -16.98 1.30 -0.76
CA ASP A 470 -16.76 2.64 -0.21
C ASP A 470 -15.61 2.63 0.84
N PRO A 471 -14.54 3.44 0.69
CA PRO A 471 -13.49 3.58 1.70
C PRO A 471 -13.99 3.92 3.11
N PHE A 472 -15.11 4.64 3.25
CA PHE A 472 -15.69 4.96 4.56
C PHE A 472 -16.29 3.72 5.24
N ALA A 473 -16.79 2.74 4.48
CA ALA A 473 -17.15 1.43 5.02
C ALA A 473 -15.90 0.59 5.36
N VAL A 474 -14.83 0.68 4.55
CA VAL A 474 -13.57 -0.05 4.80
C VAL A 474 -12.94 0.40 6.12
N VAL A 475 -12.83 1.70 6.38
CA VAL A 475 -12.21 2.18 7.63
C VAL A 475 -12.99 1.72 8.85
N GLN A 476 -14.32 1.59 8.78
CA GLN A 476 -15.10 1.11 9.92
C GLN A 476 -14.74 -0.33 10.27
N THR A 477 -14.61 -1.23 9.28
CA THR A 477 -14.15 -2.61 9.54
C THR A 477 -12.76 -2.65 10.17
N LEU A 478 -11.87 -1.70 9.86
CA LEU A 478 -10.57 -1.56 10.52
C LEU A 478 -10.69 -1.05 11.96
N LYS A 479 -11.59 -0.10 12.23
CA LYS A 479 -11.87 0.41 13.58
C LYS A 479 -12.37 -0.73 14.47
N ASP A 480 -13.37 -1.46 14.00
CA ASP A 480 -13.96 -2.61 14.72
C ASP A 480 -12.89 -3.68 15.03
N SER A 481 -11.99 -3.96 14.09
CA SER A 481 -10.91 -4.94 14.27
C SER A 481 -9.82 -4.48 15.24
N VAL A 482 -9.41 -3.20 15.17
CA VAL A 482 -8.42 -2.62 16.09
C VAL A 482 -9.02 -2.37 17.48
N GLU A 483 -10.33 -2.16 17.62
CA GLU A 483 -10.99 -2.16 18.92
C GLU A 483 -11.03 -3.58 19.52
N LYS A 484 -11.38 -4.59 18.70
CA LYS A 484 -11.45 -6.01 19.09
C LYS A 484 -10.08 -6.61 19.50
N LEU A 485 -8.97 -6.15 18.90
CA LEU A 485 -7.65 -6.79 19.01
C LEU A 485 -6.50 -5.85 19.44
N GLY A 486 -6.68 -4.54 19.32
CA GLY A 486 -5.63 -3.54 19.53
C GLY A 486 -5.40 -3.14 20.99
N TYR A 487 -6.45 -3.22 21.84
CA TYR A 487 -6.20 -3.39 23.28
C TYR A 487 -5.35 -4.65 23.47
N PRO A 488 -4.35 -4.65 24.38
CA PRO A 488 -3.87 -5.93 24.86
C PRO A 488 -5.09 -6.67 25.42
N HIS A 489 -5.39 -7.86 24.89
CA HIS A 489 -6.08 -8.84 25.71
C HIS A 489 -5.27 -8.89 27.01
N SER A 490 -5.90 -8.51 28.11
CA SER A 490 -5.13 -8.41 29.35
C SER A 490 -4.59 -9.80 29.66
N ALA A 491 -3.37 -9.91 30.19
CA ALA A 491 -2.85 -11.22 30.58
C ALA A 491 -3.78 -11.95 31.57
N LEU A 492 -4.68 -11.20 32.24
CA LEU A 492 -5.80 -11.70 33.00
C LEU A 492 -6.93 -12.30 32.14
N GLN A 493 -7.36 -11.66 31.04
CA GLN A 493 -8.33 -12.19 30.08
C GLN A 493 -7.79 -13.38 29.30
N ASP A 494 -6.53 -13.35 28.84
CA ASP A 494 -5.91 -14.50 28.18
C ASP A 494 -5.78 -15.68 29.15
N ALA A 495 -5.34 -15.43 30.40
CA ALA A 495 -5.34 -16.46 31.42
C ALA A 495 -6.75 -16.94 31.80
N GLN A 496 -7.79 -16.10 31.68
CA GLN A 496 -9.19 -16.49 31.89
C GLN A 496 -9.72 -17.35 30.74
N ALA A 497 -9.42 -16.99 29.48
CA ALA A 497 -9.81 -17.74 28.29
C ALA A 497 -9.07 -19.09 28.22
N GLN A 498 -7.75 -19.11 28.45
CA GLN A 498 -6.97 -20.33 28.59
C GLN A 498 -7.47 -21.20 29.75
N LYS A 499 -7.80 -20.60 30.91
CA LYS A 499 -8.38 -21.33 32.04
C LYS A 499 -9.75 -21.91 31.71
N GLN A 500 -10.62 -21.19 31.01
CA GLN A 500 -11.93 -21.69 30.57
C GLN A 500 -11.78 -22.84 29.57
N ALA A 501 -10.93 -22.68 28.56
CA ALA A 501 -10.61 -23.74 27.59
C ALA A 501 -10.03 -24.99 28.29
N LEU A 502 -9.08 -24.82 29.21
CA LEU A 502 -8.49 -25.91 30.00
C LEU A 502 -9.51 -26.56 30.93
N GLN A 503 -10.41 -25.79 31.58
CA GLN A 503 -11.49 -26.35 32.39
C GLN A 503 -12.47 -27.17 31.56
N GLN A 504 -12.77 -26.74 30.33
CA GLN A 504 -13.63 -27.47 29.40
C GLN A 504 -12.93 -28.75 28.89
N GLN A 505 -11.63 -28.70 28.60
CA GLN A 505 -10.82 -29.87 28.25
C GLN A 505 -10.73 -30.89 29.40
N ILE A 506 -10.56 -30.42 30.65
CA ILE A 506 -10.59 -31.27 31.85
C ILE A 506 -11.98 -31.91 32.03
N LEU A 507 -13.06 -31.17 31.79
CA LEU A 507 -14.42 -31.71 31.86
C LEU A 507 -14.66 -32.82 30.82
N GLU A 508 -14.21 -32.63 29.58
CA GLU A 508 -14.26 -33.68 28.54
C GLU A 508 -13.44 -34.91 28.93
N LEU A 509 -12.24 -34.73 29.48
CA LEU A 509 -11.39 -35.84 29.94
C LEU A 509 -12.03 -36.59 31.11
N GLN A 510 -12.68 -35.89 32.04
CA GLN A 510 -13.44 -36.49 33.14
C GLN A 510 -14.68 -37.26 32.63
N GLN A 511 -15.38 -36.75 31.61
CA GLN A 511 -16.47 -37.47 30.97
C GLN A 511 -15.98 -38.74 30.26
N LYS A 512 -14.89 -38.65 29.49
CA LYS A 512 -14.25 -39.81 28.81
C LYS A 512 -13.75 -40.85 29.82
N GLN A 513 -13.18 -40.43 30.95
CA GLN A 513 -12.81 -41.35 32.04
C GLN A 513 -14.04 -42.02 32.66
N LEU A 514 -15.12 -41.28 32.94
CA LEU A 514 -16.35 -41.83 33.50
C LEU A 514 -17.04 -42.82 32.54
N GLU A 515 -16.91 -42.63 31.22
CA GLU A 515 -17.35 -43.60 30.22
C GLU A 515 -16.45 -44.85 30.18
N LEU A 516 -15.13 -44.68 30.28
CA LEU A 516 -14.18 -45.78 30.35
C LEU A 516 -14.39 -46.62 31.63
N ASP A 517 -14.56 -45.98 32.78
CA ASP A 517 -14.82 -46.66 34.06
C ASP A 517 -16.14 -47.45 34.02
N LYS A 518 -17.18 -46.94 33.35
CA LYS A 518 -18.43 -47.67 33.10
C LYS A 518 -18.21 -48.88 32.18
N GLN A 519 -17.39 -48.74 31.13
CA GLN A 519 -17.06 -49.85 30.23
C GLN A 519 -16.26 -50.93 30.97
N VAL A 520 -15.29 -50.55 31.82
CA VAL A 520 -14.54 -51.47 32.67
C VAL A 520 -15.47 -52.19 33.65
N GLN A 521 -16.34 -51.47 34.38
CA GLN A 521 -17.29 -52.11 35.28
C GLN A 521 -18.28 -53.05 34.56
N GLN A 522 -18.68 -52.73 33.32
CA GLN A 522 -19.50 -53.63 32.51
C GLN A 522 -18.73 -54.88 32.05
N GLN A 523 -17.43 -54.77 31.76
CA GLN A 523 -16.57 -55.91 31.45
C GLN A 523 -16.28 -56.78 32.69
N GLU A 524 -16.02 -56.18 33.84
CA GLU A 524 -15.82 -56.88 35.12
C GLU A 524 -17.10 -57.64 35.54
N GLN A 525 -18.28 -57.05 35.36
CA GLN A 525 -19.57 -57.72 35.59
C GLN A 525 -19.89 -58.81 34.54
N GLN A 526 -19.14 -58.89 33.45
CA GLN A 526 -19.24 -59.93 32.41
C GLN A 526 -18.10 -60.97 32.48
N ALA A 527 -17.13 -60.80 33.38
CA ALA A 527 -15.99 -61.70 33.52
C ALA A 527 -16.36 -62.99 34.30
N PRO A 528 -16.28 -64.19 33.69
CA PRO A 528 -16.58 -65.44 34.41
C PRO A 528 -15.45 -65.81 35.38
N ILE A 529 -15.82 -66.16 36.62
CA ILE A 529 -14.87 -66.54 37.67
C ILE A 529 -14.16 -67.85 37.29
N GLN A 530 -12.85 -67.76 37.06
CA GLN A 530 -11.93 -68.91 37.08
C GLN A 530 -10.80 -68.65 38.09
N GLN A 531 -10.96 -69.16 39.32
CA GLN A 531 -9.88 -69.27 40.30
C GLN A 531 -9.53 -70.75 40.51
N GLN A 532 -8.29 -71.16 40.21
CA GLN A 532 -7.70 -72.37 40.78
C GLN A 532 -6.16 -72.25 40.88
N GLN A 533 -5.65 -72.33 42.12
CA GLN A 533 -4.36 -72.91 42.53
C GLN A 533 -3.04 -72.36 41.94
N GLN A 534 -2.15 -71.82 42.79
CA GLN A 534 -0.95 -72.53 43.35
C GLN A 534 -0.18 -71.64 44.37
N PRO A 535 0.81 -72.17 45.15
CA PRO A 535 0.98 -71.74 46.55
C PRO A 535 2.25 -70.94 46.96
N GLN A 536 2.11 -70.25 48.11
CA GLN A 536 3.07 -69.95 49.19
C GLN A 536 4.59 -69.91 48.92
N GLN A 537 5.21 -68.76 49.25
CA GLN A 537 6.52 -68.70 49.93
C GLN A 537 6.49 -67.64 51.06
N GLN A 538 7.43 -67.73 52.01
CA GLN A 538 7.46 -66.94 53.26
C GLN A 538 8.39 -65.71 53.18
N PRO A 539 8.16 -64.65 53.99
CA PRO A 539 9.04 -63.51 54.10
C PRO A 539 10.19 -63.75 55.10
N LEU A 540 11.33 -63.07 54.88
CA LEU A 540 12.45 -62.98 55.82
C LEU A 540 12.75 -61.50 56.12
N GLN A 541 13.07 -61.19 57.37
CA GLN A 541 13.04 -59.81 57.91
C GLN A 541 14.33 -59.03 57.67
N LEU A 542 14.20 -57.71 57.52
CA LEU A 542 15.29 -56.75 57.53
C LEU A 542 15.62 -56.33 58.97
N GLN A 543 16.90 -56.27 59.36
CA GLN A 543 17.33 -55.81 60.68
C GLN A 543 18.14 -54.50 60.59
N GLN A 544 18.24 -53.77 61.71
CA GLN A 544 18.36 -52.31 61.72
C GLN A 544 19.73 -51.73 62.09
N LEU A 545 19.95 -50.50 61.61
CA LEU A 545 20.57 -49.33 62.27
C LEU A 545 22.04 -49.37 62.75
N GLN A 546 22.82 -48.39 62.23
CA GLN A 546 23.67 -47.39 62.93
C GLN A 546 24.75 -46.87 61.96
N GLN A 547 25.37 -45.70 62.12
CA GLN A 547 24.90 -44.33 62.40
C GLN A 547 26.06 -43.37 62.03
N ASP A 548 25.82 -42.06 61.99
CA ASP A 548 26.78 -40.98 61.69
C ASP A 548 27.44 -40.97 60.28
N GLY A 549 27.76 -39.82 59.66
CA GLY A 549 27.35 -38.45 60.01
C GLY A 549 28.45 -37.40 59.82
N ARG A 550 28.39 -36.63 58.73
CA ARG A 550 28.85 -35.22 58.62
C ARG A 550 28.50 -34.60 57.26
N GLU A 551 28.44 -33.27 57.26
CA GLU A 551 28.05 -32.44 56.11
C GLU A 551 29.27 -32.07 55.23
N GLY A 552 29.03 -31.33 54.13
CA GLY A 552 30.09 -30.87 53.19
C GLY A 552 30.94 -29.68 53.71
N PRO A 553 31.48 -28.78 52.85
CA PRO A 553 30.75 -28.19 51.71
C PRO A 553 31.56 -27.78 50.45
N ARG A 554 30.83 -27.24 49.47
CA ARG A 554 31.14 -26.15 48.51
C ARG A 554 32.44 -26.09 47.68
N ILE A 555 32.18 -25.94 46.38
CA ILE A 555 33.01 -25.46 45.25
C ILE A 555 33.57 -24.03 45.44
N GLN A 556 34.80 -23.80 44.98
CA GLN A 556 35.31 -22.61 44.25
C GLN A 556 36.60 -23.04 43.51
N ALA A 557 36.74 -22.86 42.18
CA ALA A 557 37.23 -21.67 41.45
C ALA A 557 38.77 -21.41 41.58
N ALA A 558 39.55 -21.02 40.57
CA ALA A 558 39.39 -21.00 39.10
C ALA A 558 40.75 -20.72 38.39
N ASP A 559 40.83 -20.99 37.07
CA ASP A 559 41.70 -20.36 36.03
C ASP A 559 43.25 -20.48 36.03
N ALA A 560 43.84 -19.99 34.91
CA ALA A 560 45.27 -19.95 34.47
C ALA A 560 45.92 -21.31 34.10
N ILE A 561 46.26 -21.68 32.85
CA ILE A 561 46.84 -21.04 31.63
C ILE A 561 48.39 -20.99 31.60
N VAL A 562 48.96 -21.57 30.52
CA VAL A 562 50.31 -21.43 29.85
C VAL A 562 50.61 -22.81 29.19
N ALA A 563 50.60 -23.00 27.86
CA ALA A 563 51.64 -22.70 26.84
C ALA A 563 52.98 -23.43 27.11
N GLN A 564 53.73 -24.01 26.15
CA GLN A 564 53.68 -24.15 24.67
C GLN A 564 54.44 -25.47 24.29
N ASP A 565 54.74 -25.94 23.07
CA ASP A 565 54.79 -25.36 21.70
C ASP A 565 54.48 -26.42 20.60
N ALA A 566 55.24 -26.47 19.47
CA ALA A 566 55.06 -27.30 18.26
C ALA A 566 56.35 -28.15 17.96
N PRO A 567 56.76 -28.60 16.73
CA PRO A 567 56.22 -28.44 15.35
C PRO A 567 56.31 -29.67 14.38
N GLU A 568 56.09 -29.40 13.08
CA GLU A 568 56.41 -30.17 11.84
C GLU A 568 55.55 -31.40 11.45
N ASP A 569 55.43 -31.79 10.16
CA ASP A 569 55.32 -31.10 8.84
C ASP A 569 54.94 -32.19 7.78
N GLY A 570 54.46 -31.84 6.56
CA GLY A 570 54.56 -32.79 5.44
C GLY A 570 53.60 -32.74 4.24
N LYS A 571 53.81 -31.77 3.32
CA LYS A 571 53.78 -31.95 1.84
C LYS A 571 52.47 -32.34 1.09
N ARG A 572 52.15 -31.51 0.07
CA ARG A 572 51.29 -31.82 -1.09
C ARG A 572 52.07 -32.53 -2.22
N LYS A 573 51.38 -33.21 -3.14
CA LYS A 573 51.65 -33.14 -4.61
C LYS A 573 50.42 -33.53 -5.47
N PRO A 574 50.33 -33.14 -6.77
CA PRO A 574 49.14 -33.34 -7.61
C PRO A 574 49.35 -34.22 -8.86
N GLU A 575 48.25 -34.70 -9.46
CA GLU A 575 48.02 -35.16 -10.86
C GLU A 575 46.52 -35.61 -10.96
N GLY A 576 45.82 -35.70 -12.10
CA GLY A 576 46.14 -35.43 -13.51
C GLY A 576 44.88 -35.51 -14.43
N ASN A 577 45.00 -35.09 -15.69
CA ASN A 577 43.95 -34.80 -16.70
C ASN A 577 42.86 -35.88 -17.00
N GLY A 578 41.67 -35.41 -17.43
CA GLY A 578 40.80 -36.08 -18.42
C GLY A 578 39.32 -35.65 -18.40
N VAL A 579 38.49 -35.82 -19.46
CA VAL A 579 38.69 -36.06 -20.91
C VAL A 579 37.40 -35.63 -21.66
N ALA A 580 37.55 -35.11 -22.89
CA ALA A 580 36.54 -34.96 -23.96
C ALA A 580 35.26 -34.10 -23.74
N ALA A 581 34.61 -33.82 -24.87
CA ALA A 581 33.27 -33.26 -24.99
C ALA A 581 32.47 -34.07 -26.02
N ASP A 582 31.16 -34.17 -25.80
CA ASP A 582 30.07 -34.63 -26.67
C ASP A 582 28.76 -34.28 -25.93
N GLU A 583 27.55 -34.29 -26.49
CA GLU A 583 27.01 -33.84 -27.78
C GLU A 583 25.46 -33.79 -27.58
N MET A 584 24.69 -33.46 -28.63
CA MET A 584 23.26 -33.78 -28.80
C MET A 584 22.13 -33.08 -27.98
N LYS A 585 21.40 -32.24 -28.73
CA LYS A 585 19.94 -32.33 -29.04
C LYS A 585 18.87 -31.78 -28.06
N ASN A 586 18.10 -30.85 -28.64
CA ASN A 586 16.63 -30.81 -28.78
C ASN A 586 15.72 -31.04 -27.56
N LEU A 587 14.84 -30.05 -27.32
CA LEU A 587 13.37 -30.07 -27.45
C LEU A 587 12.91 -28.60 -27.16
N SER A 588 12.38 -27.86 -28.14
CA SER A 588 10.98 -27.82 -28.62
C SER A 588 10.04 -27.08 -27.68
#